data_AF-A0A074RMF7-F1
#
_entry.id   AF-A0A074RMF7-F1
#
_cell.length_a   1.000
_cell.length_b   1.000
_cell.length_c   1.000
_cell.angle_alpha   90.00
_cell.angle_beta   90.00
_cell.angle_gamma   90.00
#
_symmetry.space_group_name_H-M   'P 1'
#
loop_
_entity.id
_entity.type
_entity.pdbx_description
1 polymer ?
#
loop_
_entity_poly.entity_id
_entity_poly.type
_entity_poly.pdbx_seq_one_letter_code
_entity_poly.pdbx_strand_id
1 'polypeptide(L)'
;MFIDHDLVCDLPVINSTGALRWSGLLYRNVSPESTVSLRLCMSIRGRPRYFNYPNFVISEVDEETGELTLELREAAWIVTIRCLTRAKAEQLFLDELEKLNAIEGAYSSRDSNASVKYVFKNALSFANLAVQTLPESTAKVSFLIYMKTWELLDQQAQLDDTLQAILRGLTGIGDIVDIAGQASSAMLAAAMNRSKESIQGILTLLEDVSVYIFNQLATNDLAPVRPEDEGIIDPFDVEAYLDHLKELQTAFHASWLPMVPTPVDHDDIIEDALLDTPQQGANESSRVIDPYDMLRLLRPLDPNGYVCRLASVTHSQPSAYTIMKNLADTRLGP
;
A
#
# COMPACT_ATOMS: atom_id res chain seq x y z
N MET A 1 -18.90 -10.79 -9.94
CA MET A 1 -17.57 -11.32 -9.59
C MET A 1 -17.56 -11.57 -8.10
N PHE A 2 -17.00 -12.69 -7.67
CA PHE A 2 -16.98 -13.06 -6.26
C PHE A 2 -15.54 -13.19 -5.76
N ILE A 3 -15.31 -12.82 -4.51
CA ILE A 3 -14.07 -13.03 -3.78
C ILE A 3 -14.45 -13.75 -2.48
N ASP A 4 -13.82 -14.89 -2.20
CA ASP A 4 -14.09 -15.70 -1.01
C ASP A 4 -15.59 -16.04 -0.81
N HIS A 5 -16.26 -16.26 -1.94
CA HIS A 5 -17.70 -16.56 -2.06
C HIS A 5 -18.65 -15.36 -1.91
N ASP A 6 -18.15 -14.18 -1.55
CA ASP A 6 -18.94 -12.96 -1.46
C ASP A 6 -19.06 -12.27 -2.81
N LEU A 7 -20.27 -11.82 -3.17
CA LEU A 7 -20.50 -11.06 -4.39
C LEU A 7 -19.91 -9.66 -4.22
N VAL A 8 -18.77 -9.42 -4.85
CA VAL A 8 -18.06 -8.13 -4.70
C VAL A 8 -18.56 -7.11 -5.69
N CYS A 9 -18.76 -7.46 -6.97
CA CYS A 9 -19.28 -6.52 -7.96
C CYS A 9 -20.07 -7.21 -9.07
N ASP A 10 -21.08 -6.55 -9.60
CA ASP A 10 -21.70 -6.96 -10.84
C ASP A 10 -20.92 -6.38 -12.02
N LEU A 11 -20.69 -7.22 -13.04
CA LEU A 11 -20.09 -6.73 -14.28
C LEU A 11 -21.22 -6.25 -15.20
N PRO A 12 -21.02 -5.16 -15.94
CA PRO A 12 -22.08 -4.62 -16.80
C PRO A 12 -22.43 -5.58 -17.94
N VAL A 13 -23.62 -5.38 -18.48
CA VAL A 13 -24.19 -6.25 -19.51
C VAL A 13 -23.38 -6.20 -20.79
N ILE A 14 -23.03 -7.38 -21.30
CA ILE A 14 -22.33 -7.56 -22.58
C ILE A 14 -23.37 -7.46 -23.70
N ASN A 15 -23.51 -6.26 -24.29
CA ASN A 15 -24.49 -5.98 -25.34
C ASN A 15 -23.92 -6.03 -26.77
N SER A 16 -22.61 -6.21 -26.93
CA SER A 16 -21.93 -6.25 -28.22
C SER A 16 -20.89 -7.37 -28.26
N THR A 17 -20.42 -7.73 -29.45
CA THR A 17 -19.30 -8.67 -29.65
C THR A 17 -17.93 -7.99 -29.55
N GLY A 18 -17.87 -6.71 -29.19
CA GLY A 18 -16.62 -5.96 -29.06
C GLY A 18 -15.89 -6.31 -27.77
N ALA A 19 -14.58 -6.07 -27.74
CA ALA A 19 -13.80 -6.14 -26.51
C ALA A 19 -14.35 -5.11 -25.51
N LEU A 20 -14.81 -5.58 -24.35
CA LEU A 20 -15.32 -4.72 -23.28
C LEU A 20 -14.23 -4.52 -22.26
N ARG A 21 -13.96 -3.27 -21.88
CA ARG A 21 -12.95 -2.94 -20.87
C ARG A 21 -13.65 -2.27 -19.70
N TRP A 22 -13.31 -2.77 -18.52
CA TRP A 22 -13.88 -2.37 -17.25
C TRP A 22 -12.74 -2.13 -16.28
N SER A 23 -12.72 -0.98 -15.64
CA SER A 23 -11.69 -0.59 -14.68
C SER A 23 -12.32 -0.05 -13.42
N GLY A 24 -11.69 -0.34 -12.28
CA GLY A 24 -12.00 0.31 -11.02
C GLY A 24 -12.73 -0.57 -10.03
N LEU A 25 -12.05 -1.61 -9.53
CA LEU A 25 -12.44 -2.26 -8.30
C LEU A 25 -11.29 -2.17 -7.31
N LEU A 26 -11.53 -1.50 -6.19
CA LEU A 26 -10.67 -1.61 -5.01
C LEU A 26 -11.40 -2.47 -3.99
N TYR A 27 -10.77 -3.58 -3.59
CA TYR A 27 -11.32 -4.50 -2.59
C TYR A 27 -10.26 -4.74 -1.51
N ARG A 28 -10.69 -4.62 -0.25
CA ARG A 28 -9.82 -4.78 0.92
C ARG A 28 -9.79 -6.25 1.38
N ASN A 29 -8.85 -6.58 2.26
CA ASN A 29 -8.75 -7.88 2.92
C ASN A 29 -8.59 -9.08 1.96
N VAL A 30 -7.94 -8.86 0.82
CA VAL A 30 -7.56 -9.93 -0.09
C VAL A 30 -6.24 -10.53 0.38
N SER A 31 -6.20 -11.84 0.61
CA SER A 31 -4.97 -12.59 0.91
C SER A 31 -4.48 -13.35 -0.34
N PRO A 32 -3.25 -13.89 -0.33
CA PRO A 32 -2.77 -14.77 -1.41
C PRO A 32 -3.66 -16.01 -1.59
N GLU A 33 -4.30 -16.48 -0.52
CA GLU A 33 -5.22 -17.62 -0.53
C GLU A 33 -6.65 -17.24 -0.94
N SER A 34 -6.98 -15.95 -1.04
CA SER A 34 -8.32 -15.52 -1.44
C SER A 34 -8.66 -16.08 -2.82
N THR A 35 -9.87 -16.62 -2.92
CA THR A 35 -10.37 -17.25 -4.15
C THR A 35 -11.24 -16.28 -4.92
N VAL A 36 -10.87 -15.99 -6.16
CA VAL A 36 -11.67 -15.19 -7.07
C VAL A 36 -12.44 -16.10 -8.01
N SER A 37 -13.73 -15.82 -8.16
CA SER A 37 -14.58 -16.53 -9.11
C SER A 37 -15.41 -15.59 -9.96
N LEU A 38 -15.59 -15.97 -11.22
CA LEU A 38 -16.34 -15.19 -12.19
C LEU A 38 -17.48 -16.01 -12.77
N ARG A 39 -18.68 -15.40 -12.74
CA ARG A 39 -19.89 -15.97 -13.30
C ARG A 39 -20.46 -15.04 -14.36
N LEU A 40 -20.71 -15.59 -15.54
CA LEU A 40 -21.44 -14.93 -16.61
C LEU A 40 -22.91 -15.33 -16.52
N CYS A 41 -23.82 -14.36 -16.55
CA CYS A 41 -25.25 -14.60 -16.67
C CYS A 41 -25.70 -14.25 -18.10
N MET A 42 -26.40 -15.17 -18.75
CA MET A 42 -26.99 -14.97 -20.07
C MET A 42 -28.49 -15.25 -20.01
N SER A 43 -29.31 -14.31 -20.48
CA SER A 43 -30.76 -14.55 -20.61
C SER A 43 -31.05 -15.23 -21.96
N ILE A 44 -31.54 -16.47 -21.92
CA ILE A 44 -31.97 -17.21 -23.11
C ILE A 44 -33.47 -17.44 -23.01
N ARG A 45 -34.24 -16.83 -23.93
CA ARG A 45 -35.71 -16.88 -23.95
C ARG A 45 -36.34 -16.45 -22.61
N GLY A 46 -35.79 -15.40 -22.01
CA GLY A 46 -36.25 -14.86 -20.72
C GLY A 46 -35.89 -15.71 -19.50
N ARG A 47 -35.04 -16.74 -19.64
CA ARG A 47 -34.54 -17.54 -18.51
C ARG A 47 -33.04 -17.29 -18.32
N PRO A 48 -32.57 -17.03 -17.08
CA PRO A 48 -31.15 -16.89 -16.81
C PRO A 48 -30.43 -18.23 -16.97
N ARG A 49 -29.27 -18.21 -17.59
CA ARG A 49 -28.29 -19.29 -17.63
C ARG A 49 -26.97 -18.77 -17.10
N TYR A 50 -26.30 -19.57 -16.29
CA TYR A 50 -25.06 -19.20 -15.64
C TYR A 50 -23.90 -20.04 -16.18
N PHE A 51 -22.81 -19.37 -16.51
CA PHE A 51 -21.55 -19.98 -16.89
C PHE A 51 -20.51 -19.57 -15.85
N ASN A 52 -19.94 -20.54 -15.14
CA ASN A 52 -18.90 -20.28 -14.14
C ASN A 52 -17.55 -20.53 -14.78
N TYR A 53 -16.68 -19.52 -14.78
CA TYR A 53 -15.27 -19.71 -15.11
C TYR A 53 -14.58 -20.52 -14.01
N PRO A 54 -13.46 -21.20 -14.33
CA PRO A 54 -12.60 -21.77 -13.30
C PRO A 54 -12.23 -20.70 -12.27
N ASN A 55 -12.32 -21.05 -11.00
CA ASN A 55 -11.84 -20.19 -9.93
C ASN A 55 -10.30 -20.17 -9.97
N PHE A 56 -9.73 -19.09 -9.45
CA PHE A 56 -8.30 -19.00 -9.20
C PHE A 56 -8.06 -18.43 -7.81
N VAL A 57 -6.90 -18.72 -7.24
CA VAL A 57 -6.44 -18.05 -6.03
C VAL A 57 -5.51 -16.89 -6.40
N ILE A 58 -5.47 -15.84 -5.60
CA ILE A 58 -4.68 -14.63 -5.91
C ILE A 58 -3.20 -14.94 -6.12
N SER A 59 -2.65 -15.94 -5.44
CA SER A 59 -1.27 -16.40 -5.65
C SER A 59 -0.99 -17.01 -7.04
N GLU A 60 -2.02 -17.33 -7.83
CA GLU A 60 -1.88 -17.82 -9.21
C GLU A 60 -1.75 -16.69 -10.24
N VAL A 61 -2.01 -15.44 -9.84
CA VAL A 61 -1.82 -14.29 -10.71
C VAL A 61 -0.33 -14.14 -11.02
N ASP A 62 0.00 -13.93 -12.29
CA ASP A 62 1.38 -13.69 -12.70
C ASP A 62 1.89 -12.40 -12.04
N GLU A 63 2.94 -12.51 -11.22
CA GLU A 63 3.39 -11.37 -10.39
C GLU A 63 3.92 -10.23 -11.27
N GLU A 64 4.61 -10.51 -12.38
CA GLU A 64 5.28 -9.50 -13.22
C GLU A 64 4.30 -8.70 -14.10
N THR A 65 3.32 -9.40 -14.67
CA THR A 65 2.30 -8.84 -15.56
C THR A 65 1.05 -8.43 -14.79
N GLY A 66 0.81 -9.02 -13.62
CA GLY A 66 -0.42 -8.90 -12.87
C GLY A 66 -1.61 -9.53 -13.58
N GLU A 67 -1.42 -10.30 -14.65
CA GLU A 67 -2.51 -10.79 -15.48
C GLU A 67 -2.86 -12.24 -15.17
N LEU A 68 -4.15 -12.54 -15.27
CA LEU A 68 -4.67 -13.89 -15.27
C LEU A 68 -5.78 -14.00 -16.32
N THR A 69 -5.72 -15.03 -17.14
CA THR A 69 -6.71 -15.27 -18.19
C THR A 69 -7.58 -16.47 -17.84
N LEU A 70 -8.89 -16.23 -17.81
CA LEU A 70 -9.92 -17.23 -17.59
C LEU A 70 -10.57 -17.57 -18.92
N GLU A 71 -10.51 -18.85 -19.27
CA GLU A 71 -11.10 -19.40 -20.48
C GLU A 71 -12.06 -20.53 -20.14
N LEU A 72 -13.12 -20.67 -20.92
CA LEU A 72 -13.96 -21.86 -20.91
C LEU A 72 -13.78 -22.56 -22.25
N ARG A 73 -13.67 -23.89 -22.20
CA ARG A 73 -13.43 -24.74 -23.39
C ARG A 73 -14.48 -24.58 -24.50
N GLU A 74 -15.66 -24.08 -24.15
CA GLU A 74 -16.80 -23.83 -25.05
C GLU A 74 -17.17 -22.34 -25.16
N ALA A 75 -16.38 -21.42 -24.60
CA ALA A 75 -16.76 -20.00 -24.53
C ALA A 75 -16.47 -19.22 -25.81
N ALA A 76 -17.40 -18.32 -26.13
CA ALA A 76 -17.20 -17.21 -27.04
C ALA A 76 -16.45 -16.02 -26.41
N TRP A 77 -16.10 -16.09 -25.12
CA TRP A 77 -15.58 -14.99 -24.32
C TRP A 77 -14.39 -15.42 -23.45
N ILE A 78 -13.24 -14.78 -23.69
CA ILE A 78 -12.03 -14.88 -22.86
C ILE A 78 -12.04 -13.72 -21.87
N VAL A 79 -11.72 -14.00 -20.61
CA VAL A 79 -11.67 -12.97 -19.57
C VAL A 79 -10.28 -12.84 -19.00
N THR A 80 -9.59 -11.75 -19.32
CA THR A 80 -8.36 -11.36 -18.63
C THR A 80 -8.71 -10.51 -17.41
N ILE A 81 -8.20 -10.86 -16.25
CA ILE A 81 -8.21 -10.04 -15.03
C ILE A 81 -6.80 -9.49 -14.88
N ARG A 82 -6.67 -8.20 -14.56
CA ARG A 82 -5.36 -7.64 -14.20
C ARG A 82 -5.42 -7.11 -12.78
N CYS A 83 -4.38 -7.40 -12.03
CA CYS A 83 -4.21 -7.08 -10.63
C CYS A 83 -3.00 -6.15 -10.47
N LEU A 84 -3.11 -5.26 -9.49
CA LEU A 84 -1.99 -4.52 -8.97
C LEU A 84 -1.21 -5.45 -8.02
N THR A 85 -0.19 -6.10 -8.59
CA THR A 85 0.79 -6.91 -7.87
C THR A 85 1.92 -6.03 -7.32
N ARG A 86 2.81 -6.61 -6.48
CA ARG A 86 3.97 -5.87 -5.96
C ARG A 86 4.91 -5.50 -7.10
N ALA A 87 5.22 -6.43 -8.00
CA ALA A 87 6.10 -6.14 -9.13
C ALA A 87 5.49 -5.11 -10.10
N LYS A 88 4.16 -5.13 -10.31
CA LYS A 88 3.49 -4.04 -11.04
C LYS A 88 3.56 -2.71 -10.32
N ALA A 89 3.44 -2.72 -9.01
CA ALA A 89 3.57 -1.50 -8.23
C ALA A 89 4.98 -0.89 -8.36
N GLU A 90 6.02 -1.72 -8.40
CA GLU A 90 7.38 -1.25 -8.64
C GLU A 90 7.56 -0.62 -10.02
N GLN A 91 6.99 -1.23 -11.06
CA GLN A 91 7.05 -0.72 -12.43
C GLN A 91 6.34 0.63 -12.58
N LEU A 92 5.17 0.78 -11.95
CA LEU A 92 4.31 1.96 -12.10
C LEU A 92 4.67 3.12 -11.17
N PHE A 93 5.46 2.86 -10.11
CA PHE A 93 5.67 3.83 -9.04
C PHE A 93 6.27 5.16 -9.52
N LEU A 94 7.31 5.12 -10.37
CA LEU A 94 7.98 6.35 -10.81
C LEU A 94 7.06 7.23 -11.66
N ASP A 95 6.33 6.64 -12.60
CA ASP A 95 5.38 7.36 -13.47
C ASP A 95 4.27 8.03 -12.65
N GLU A 96 3.75 7.34 -11.62
CA GLU A 96 2.69 7.85 -10.76
C GLU A 96 3.23 8.86 -9.73
N LEU A 97 4.50 8.75 -9.34
CA LEU A 97 5.20 9.75 -8.52
C LEU A 97 5.36 11.09 -9.27
N GLU A 98 5.64 11.05 -10.57
CA GLU A 98 5.66 12.27 -11.39
C GLU A 98 4.30 12.98 -11.38
N LYS A 99 3.20 12.24 -11.42
CA LYS A 99 1.85 12.81 -11.32
C LYS A 99 1.61 13.48 -9.97
N LEU A 100 2.04 12.90 -8.85
CA LEU A 100 1.95 13.55 -7.54
C LEU A 100 2.62 14.93 -7.56
N ASN A 101 3.82 15.01 -8.14
CA ASN A 101 4.57 16.27 -8.24
C ASN A 101 3.88 17.29 -9.17
N ALA A 102 3.08 16.82 -10.13
CA ALA A 102 2.30 17.65 -11.04
C ALA A 102 0.93 18.10 -10.48
N ILE A 103 0.52 17.68 -9.27
CA ILE A 103 -0.76 18.11 -8.69
C ILE A 103 -0.70 19.60 -8.35
N GLU A 104 -1.31 20.42 -9.20
CA GLU A 104 -1.50 21.86 -8.99
C GLU A 104 -2.72 22.11 -8.09
N GLY A 105 -2.48 22.75 -6.94
CA GLY A 105 -3.52 23.08 -5.97
C GLY A 105 -3.10 22.79 -4.53
N ALA A 106 -3.72 23.52 -3.61
CA ALA A 106 -3.47 23.44 -2.18
C ALA A 106 -4.79 23.62 -1.42
N TYR A 107 -4.84 23.02 -0.24
CA TYR A 107 -5.93 23.25 0.69
C TYR A 107 -5.91 24.70 1.18
N SER A 108 -7.07 25.36 1.15
CA SER A 108 -7.26 26.71 1.68
C SER A 108 -8.44 26.71 2.63
N SER A 109 -8.22 27.08 3.89
CA SER A 109 -9.29 27.19 4.89
C SER A 109 -10.37 28.22 4.54
N ARG A 110 -10.09 29.14 3.59
CA ARG A 110 -11.05 30.13 3.10
C ARG A 110 -12.06 29.55 2.10
N ASP A 111 -11.62 28.62 1.26
CA ASP A 111 -12.44 27.93 0.25
C ASP A 111 -12.47 26.43 0.57
N SER A 112 -12.79 26.12 1.83
CA SER A 112 -12.57 24.78 2.40
C SER A 112 -13.28 23.69 1.62
N ASN A 113 -14.53 23.88 1.20
CA ASN A 113 -15.29 22.84 0.49
C ASN A 113 -14.74 22.51 -0.90
N ALA A 114 -14.25 23.50 -1.65
CA ALA A 114 -13.69 23.26 -2.98
C ALA A 114 -12.24 22.75 -2.94
N SER A 115 -11.50 23.10 -1.88
CA SER A 115 -10.08 22.80 -1.76
C SER A 115 -9.76 21.61 -0.85
N VAL A 116 -10.73 21.09 -0.08
CA VAL A 116 -10.53 19.98 0.88
C VAL A 116 -10.01 18.71 0.22
N LYS A 117 -10.35 18.45 -1.06
CA LYS A 117 -9.78 17.32 -1.80
C LYS A 117 -8.24 17.33 -1.79
N TYR A 118 -7.62 18.51 -1.89
CA TYR A 118 -6.16 18.64 -1.90
C TYR A 118 -5.49 18.24 -0.58
N VAL A 119 -6.22 18.10 0.53
CA VAL A 119 -5.68 17.53 1.77
C VAL A 119 -5.25 16.07 1.56
N PHE A 120 -5.85 15.36 0.59
CA PHE A 120 -5.47 13.99 0.24
C PHE A 120 -4.02 13.87 -0.27
N LYS A 121 -3.40 14.99 -0.72
CA LYS A 121 -1.96 15.03 -1.04
C LYS A 121 -1.10 14.62 0.16
N ASN A 122 -1.56 14.84 1.40
CA ASN A 122 -0.84 14.40 2.60
C ASN A 122 -0.71 12.88 2.66
N ALA A 123 -1.74 12.12 2.29
CA ALA A 123 -1.69 10.66 2.23
C ALA A 123 -0.68 10.18 1.17
N LEU A 124 -0.69 10.81 -0.01
CA LEU A 124 0.26 10.51 -1.09
C LEU A 124 1.71 10.80 -0.69
N SER A 125 1.97 11.97 -0.11
CA SER A 125 3.29 12.35 0.37
C SER A 125 3.77 11.44 1.49
N PHE A 126 2.88 11.04 2.40
CA PHE A 126 3.20 10.10 3.47
C PHE A 126 3.58 8.72 2.93
N ALA A 127 2.85 8.18 1.95
CA ALA A 127 3.20 6.90 1.34
C ALA A 127 4.55 6.98 0.61
N ASN A 128 4.82 8.07 -0.12
CA ASN A 128 6.12 8.30 -0.76
C ASN A 128 7.26 8.37 0.28
N LEU A 129 7.04 9.07 1.40
CA LEU A 129 7.98 9.09 2.51
C LEU A 129 8.24 7.68 3.06
N ALA A 130 7.19 6.86 3.24
CA ALA A 130 7.33 5.48 3.67
C ALA A 130 8.12 4.63 2.66
N VAL A 131 7.92 4.80 1.34
CA VAL A 131 8.72 4.11 0.31
C VAL A 131 10.20 4.43 0.42
N GLN A 132 10.55 5.69 0.67
CA GLN A 132 11.96 6.13 0.75
C GLN A 132 12.68 5.61 1.99
N THR A 133 11.94 5.31 3.05
CA THR A 133 12.48 5.04 4.39
C THR A 133 12.31 3.59 4.81
N LEU A 134 11.35 2.87 4.24
CA LEU A 134 11.04 1.47 4.48
C LEU A 134 10.98 0.70 3.14
N PRO A 135 12.13 0.35 2.54
CA PRO A 135 12.18 -0.29 1.23
C PRO A 135 11.53 -1.68 1.18
N GLU A 136 11.40 -2.36 2.32
CA GLU A 136 10.73 -3.66 2.45
C GLU A 136 9.20 -3.55 2.58
N SER A 137 8.66 -2.33 2.63
CA SER A 137 7.23 -2.11 2.86
C SER A 137 6.40 -2.21 1.58
N THR A 138 5.11 -2.49 1.75
CA THR A 138 4.10 -2.49 0.69
C THR A 138 3.68 -1.07 0.30
N ALA A 139 4.39 -0.03 0.78
CA ALA A 139 4.03 1.37 0.60
C ALA A 139 3.92 1.81 -0.87
N LYS A 140 4.61 1.15 -1.82
CA LYS A 140 4.41 1.41 -3.26
C LYS A 140 3.03 0.98 -3.74
N VAL A 141 2.52 -0.15 -3.23
CA VAL A 141 1.15 -0.62 -3.51
C VAL A 141 0.17 0.37 -2.90
N SER A 142 0.35 0.74 -1.63
CA SER A 142 -0.48 1.75 -0.96
C SER A 142 -0.48 3.08 -1.71
N PHE A 143 0.69 3.55 -2.15
CA PHE A 143 0.83 4.77 -2.95
C PHE A 143 -0.02 4.73 -4.22
N LEU A 144 -0.03 3.61 -4.95
CA LEU A 144 -0.81 3.47 -6.17
C LEU A 144 -2.32 3.39 -5.90
N ILE A 145 -2.72 2.75 -4.80
CA ILE A 145 -4.12 2.77 -4.32
C ILE A 145 -4.55 4.22 -4.04
N TYR A 146 -3.71 4.98 -3.36
CA TYR A 146 -3.98 6.39 -3.05
C TYR A 146 -4.03 7.22 -4.33
N MET A 147 -3.10 7.02 -5.27
CA MET A 147 -3.09 7.74 -6.55
C MET A 147 -4.37 7.50 -7.34
N LYS A 148 -4.87 6.27 -7.39
CA LYS A 148 -6.15 5.96 -8.05
C LYS A 148 -7.35 6.61 -7.37
N THR A 149 -7.30 6.69 -6.05
CA THR A 149 -8.34 7.39 -5.26
C THR A 149 -8.29 8.89 -5.50
N TRP A 150 -7.08 9.49 -5.56
CA TRP A 150 -6.88 10.88 -5.91
C TRP A 150 -7.41 11.22 -7.31
N GLU A 151 -7.12 10.39 -8.32
CA GLU A 151 -7.60 10.59 -9.69
C GLU A 151 -9.14 10.67 -9.77
N LEU A 152 -9.86 9.94 -8.91
CA LEU A 152 -11.32 10.03 -8.80
C LEU A 152 -11.79 11.24 -7.98
N LEU A 153 -11.13 11.53 -6.86
CA LEU A 153 -11.39 12.70 -6.02
C LEU A 153 -11.24 14.00 -6.82
N ASP A 154 -10.23 14.10 -7.69
CA ASP A 154 -9.95 15.30 -8.44
C ASP A 154 -11.05 15.64 -9.45
N GLN A 155 -11.75 14.63 -9.96
CA GLN A 155 -12.89 14.77 -10.87
C GLN A 155 -14.15 15.29 -10.18
N GLN A 156 -14.21 15.28 -8.85
CA GLN A 156 -15.39 15.71 -8.11
C GLN A 156 -15.43 17.24 -7.96
N ALA A 157 -16.58 17.82 -8.33
CA ALA A 157 -16.85 19.24 -8.11
C ALA A 157 -17.27 19.53 -6.65
N GLN A 158 -17.93 18.58 -6.01
CA GLN A 158 -18.37 18.66 -4.62
C GLN A 158 -18.21 17.28 -3.96
N LEU A 159 -17.96 17.29 -2.66
CA LEU A 159 -17.84 16.08 -1.84
C LEU A 159 -18.91 16.11 -0.77
N ASP A 160 -19.47 14.95 -0.44
CA ASP A 160 -20.40 14.82 0.68
C ASP A 160 -19.71 15.08 2.04
N ASP A 161 -20.51 15.31 3.08
CA ASP A 161 -20.02 15.68 4.41
C ASP A 161 -19.14 14.57 5.03
N THR A 162 -19.40 13.29 4.71
CA THR A 162 -18.62 12.15 5.23
C THR A 162 -17.23 12.16 4.62
N LEU A 163 -17.14 12.29 3.29
CA LEU A 163 -15.87 12.40 2.58
C LEU A 163 -15.09 13.64 3.03
N GLN A 164 -15.76 14.78 3.23
CA GLN A 164 -15.11 15.98 3.77
C GLN A 164 -14.55 15.76 5.18
N ALA A 165 -15.28 15.09 6.07
CA ALA A 165 -14.83 14.81 7.43
C ALA A 165 -13.60 13.89 7.44
N ILE A 166 -13.62 12.84 6.63
CA ILE A 166 -12.48 11.92 6.42
C ILE A 166 -11.26 12.71 5.94
N LEU A 167 -11.40 13.52 4.89
CA LEU A 167 -10.29 14.29 4.31
C LEU A 167 -9.72 15.31 5.29
N ARG A 168 -10.56 15.95 6.12
CA ARG A 168 -10.08 16.89 7.14
C ARG A 168 -9.19 16.21 8.19
N GLY A 169 -9.47 14.94 8.51
CA GLY A 169 -8.62 14.11 9.38
C GLY A 169 -7.18 13.97 8.90
N LEU A 170 -6.97 13.98 7.59
CA LEU A 170 -5.64 13.86 6.96
C LEU A 170 -4.76 15.11 7.13
N THR A 171 -5.28 16.19 7.70
CA THR A 171 -4.48 17.40 7.96
C THR A 171 -3.30 17.09 8.88
N GLY A 172 -3.51 16.29 9.94
CA GLY A 172 -2.45 15.89 10.88
C GLY A 172 -1.38 14.97 10.27
N ILE A 173 -1.67 14.30 9.16
CA ILE A 173 -0.65 13.55 8.41
C ILE A 173 0.33 14.51 7.70
N GLY A 174 -0.11 15.71 7.34
CA GLY A 174 0.76 16.75 6.80
C GLY A 174 1.90 17.10 7.77
N ASP A 175 1.60 17.22 9.06
CA ASP A 175 2.60 17.52 10.10
C ASP A 175 3.69 16.44 10.16
N ILE A 176 3.33 15.16 10.00
CA ILE A 176 4.30 14.05 9.95
C ILE A 176 5.22 14.19 8.73
N VAL A 177 4.64 14.46 7.56
CA VAL A 177 5.40 14.64 6.32
C VAL A 177 6.37 15.82 6.44
N ASP A 178 5.93 16.94 7.02
CA ASP A 178 6.74 18.13 7.22
C ASP A 178 7.90 17.90 8.20
N ILE A 179 7.63 17.27 9.35
CA ILE A 179 8.66 16.92 10.34
C ILE A 179 9.72 16.01 9.71
N ALA A 180 9.27 15.00 8.97
CA ALA A 180 10.17 14.06 8.31
C ALA A 180 10.98 14.71 7.19
N GLY A 181 10.38 15.63 6.43
CA GLY A 181 11.05 16.40 5.38
C GLY A 181 12.13 17.36 5.90
N GLN A 182 12.03 17.79 7.16
CA GLN A 182 13.03 18.65 7.81
C GLN A 182 14.15 17.87 8.52
N ALA A 183 13.99 16.56 8.71
CA ALA A 183 14.97 15.73 9.41
C ALA A 183 16.21 15.46 8.54
N SER A 184 17.39 15.41 9.18
CA SER A 184 18.59 14.91 8.49
C SER A 184 18.44 13.45 8.11
N SER A 185 19.11 12.99 7.05
CA SER A 185 18.99 11.61 6.55
C SER A 185 19.27 10.53 7.62
N ALA A 186 20.28 10.76 8.48
CA ALA A 186 20.62 9.84 9.56
C ALA A 186 19.56 9.81 10.66
N MET A 187 19.01 10.98 11.05
CA MET A 187 17.94 11.05 12.05
C MET A 187 16.64 10.46 11.51
N LEU A 188 16.34 10.73 10.23
CA LEU A 188 15.16 10.22 9.55
C LEU A 188 15.16 8.70 9.52
N ALA A 189 16.25 8.06 9.08
CA ALA A 189 16.33 6.60 9.03
C ALA A 189 16.12 5.96 10.42
N ALA A 190 16.75 6.49 11.46
CA ALA A 190 16.60 5.97 12.81
C ALA A 190 15.19 6.20 13.38
N ALA A 191 14.59 7.37 13.14
CA ALA A 191 13.25 7.68 13.62
C ALA A 191 12.16 6.90 12.87
N MET A 192 12.30 6.72 11.56
CA MET A 192 11.40 5.91 10.72
C MET A 192 11.46 4.43 11.10
N ASN A 193 12.65 3.90 11.39
CA ASN A 193 12.77 2.53 11.87
C ASN A 193 12.10 2.35 13.25
N ARG A 194 12.19 3.33 14.15
CA ARG A 194 11.49 3.33 15.45
C ARG A 194 9.96 3.46 15.32
N SER A 195 9.48 4.10 14.26
CA SER A 195 8.05 4.31 13.99
C SER A 195 7.44 3.31 13.00
N LYS A 196 8.14 2.21 12.67
CA LYS A 196 7.73 1.26 11.63
C LYS A 196 6.29 0.76 11.81
N GLU A 197 5.91 0.39 13.04
CA GLU A 197 4.56 -0.09 13.36
C GLU A 197 3.50 1.00 13.15
N SER A 198 3.75 2.22 13.63
CA SER A 198 2.85 3.36 13.40
C SER A 198 2.74 3.71 11.92
N ILE A 199 3.83 3.64 11.16
CA ILE A 199 3.82 3.90 9.71
C ILE A 199 2.98 2.85 9.00
N GLN A 200 3.16 1.56 9.32
CA GLN A 200 2.35 0.49 8.74
C GLN A 200 0.87 0.65 9.12
N GLY A 201 0.56 0.96 10.37
CA GLY A 201 -0.81 1.23 10.81
C GLY A 201 -1.45 2.40 10.06
N ILE A 202 -0.72 3.50 9.87
CA ILE A 202 -1.21 4.66 9.09
C ILE A 202 -1.43 4.25 7.63
N LEU A 203 -0.49 3.51 7.01
CA LEU A 203 -0.67 3.04 5.63
C LEU A 203 -1.93 2.18 5.50
N THR A 204 -2.12 1.18 6.35
CA THR A 204 -3.31 0.31 6.31
C THR A 204 -4.60 1.11 6.51
N LEU A 205 -4.62 2.06 7.46
CA LEU A 205 -5.79 2.90 7.71
C LEU A 205 -6.13 3.80 6.49
N LEU A 206 -5.10 4.33 5.83
CA LEU A 206 -5.25 5.13 4.62
C LEU A 206 -5.66 4.27 3.41
N GLU A 207 -5.23 3.01 3.33
CA GLU A 207 -5.72 2.05 2.33
C GLU A 207 -7.22 1.82 2.50
N ASP A 208 -7.68 1.51 3.72
CA ASP A 208 -9.09 1.28 4.02
C ASP A 208 -9.97 2.48 3.64
N VAL A 209 -9.54 3.68 4.01
CA VAL A 209 -10.22 4.93 3.64
C VAL A 209 -10.19 5.15 2.13
N SER A 210 -9.07 4.87 1.47
CA SER A 210 -8.95 5.01 0.02
C SER A 210 -9.91 4.08 -0.72
N VAL A 211 -10.02 2.83 -0.27
CA VAL A 211 -11.01 1.87 -0.80
C VAL A 211 -12.43 2.40 -0.60
N TYR A 212 -12.75 2.94 0.59
CA TYR A 212 -14.06 3.53 0.85
C TYR A 212 -14.35 4.70 -0.09
N ILE A 213 -13.47 5.71 -0.14
CA ILE A 213 -13.63 6.90 -0.99
C ILE A 213 -13.79 6.48 -2.45
N PHE A 214 -12.91 5.60 -2.94
CA PHE A 214 -12.95 5.11 -4.31
C PHE A 214 -14.30 4.47 -4.63
N ASN A 215 -14.79 3.58 -3.77
CA ASN A 215 -16.05 2.87 -3.99
C ASN A 215 -17.29 3.77 -3.87
N GLN A 216 -17.21 4.88 -3.13
CA GLN A 216 -18.27 5.89 -3.11
C GLN A 216 -18.28 6.77 -4.35
N LEU A 217 -17.10 7.12 -4.89
CA LEU A 217 -16.97 8.06 -6.01
C LEU A 217 -17.00 7.40 -7.38
N ALA A 218 -16.65 6.11 -7.47
CA ALA A 218 -16.68 5.38 -8.73
C ALA A 218 -18.12 5.27 -9.24
N THR A 219 -18.47 6.09 -10.24
CA THR A 219 -19.73 6.04 -11.00
C THR A 219 -19.80 4.84 -11.96
N ASN A 220 -19.08 3.77 -11.68
CA ASN A 220 -19.01 2.59 -12.54
C ASN A 220 -20.10 1.59 -12.17
N ASP A 221 -20.67 0.92 -13.17
CA ASP A 221 -21.55 -0.26 -13.03
C ASP A 221 -20.90 -1.43 -12.25
N LEU A 222 -19.63 -1.28 -11.86
CA LEU A 222 -18.79 -2.22 -11.12
C LEU A 222 -18.67 -1.87 -9.63
N ALA A 223 -19.37 -0.82 -9.17
CA ALA A 223 -19.40 -0.47 -7.76
C ALA A 223 -19.82 -1.71 -6.94
N PRO A 224 -19.33 -1.85 -5.69
CA PRO A 224 -19.63 -3.05 -4.93
C PRO A 224 -21.13 -3.29 -4.82
N VAL A 225 -21.59 -4.53 -5.03
CA VAL A 225 -23.01 -4.86 -4.93
C VAL A 225 -23.44 -4.64 -3.49
N ARG A 226 -24.31 -3.64 -3.28
CA ARG A 226 -24.91 -3.40 -1.97
C ARG A 226 -25.96 -4.48 -1.74
N PRO A 227 -25.85 -5.32 -0.69
CA PRO A 227 -26.87 -6.32 -0.41
C PRO A 227 -28.21 -5.61 -0.18
N GLU A 228 -29.23 -5.94 -0.97
CA GLU A 228 -30.56 -5.32 -0.92
C GLU A 228 -31.40 -5.76 0.30
N ASP A 229 -30.93 -6.74 1.08
CA ASP A 229 -31.63 -7.29 2.24
C ASP A 229 -30.75 -7.24 3.50
N GLU A 230 -30.45 -6.04 4.00
CA GLU A 230 -30.28 -5.80 5.43
C GLU A 230 -30.41 -4.29 5.70
N GLY A 231 -31.39 -3.94 6.53
CA GLY A 231 -31.68 -2.56 6.89
C GLY A 231 -30.47 -1.90 7.56
N ILE A 232 -30.25 -0.65 7.19
CA ILE A 232 -29.23 0.26 7.74
C ILE A 232 -27.82 -0.13 7.29
N ILE A 233 -27.39 0.53 6.22
CA ILE A 233 -25.98 0.76 5.86
C ILE A 233 -25.20 0.93 7.15
N ASP A 234 -24.22 0.07 7.44
CA ASP A 234 -23.25 0.38 8.46
C ASP A 234 -22.49 1.62 7.96
N PRO A 235 -22.77 2.82 8.51
CA PRO A 235 -22.13 4.03 8.02
C PRO A 235 -20.63 3.86 8.27
N PHE A 236 -19.79 4.33 7.34
CA PHE A 236 -18.36 4.37 7.62
C PHE A 236 -18.16 5.13 8.93
N ASP A 237 -17.60 4.46 9.94
CA ASP A 237 -17.41 5.04 11.25
C ASP A 237 -16.26 6.05 11.21
N VAL A 238 -16.62 7.29 10.87
CA VAL A 238 -15.69 8.41 10.79
C VAL A 238 -15.04 8.68 12.15
N GLU A 239 -15.76 8.48 13.25
CA GLU A 239 -15.22 8.72 14.59
C GLU A 239 -14.14 7.69 14.93
N ALA A 240 -14.43 6.39 14.73
CA ALA A 240 -13.45 5.34 14.93
C ALA A 240 -12.22 5.51 14.03
N TYR A 241 -12.41 5.94 12.77
CA TYR A 241 -11.31 6.28 11.86
C TYR A 241 -10.44 7.41 12.41
N LEU A 242 -11.04 8.52 12.84
CA LEU A 242 -10.32 9.69 13.33
C LEU A 242 -9.59 9.39 14.66
N ASP A 243 -10.21 8.64 15.55
CA ASP A 243 -9.61 8.22 16.81
C ASP A 243 -8.40 7.31 16.57
N HIS A 244 -8.55 6.30 15.70
CA HIS A 244 -7.44 5.41 15.35
C HIS A 244 -6.29 6.17 14.64
N LEU A 245 -6.62 7.08 13.72
CA LEU A 245 -5.62 7.93 13.08
C LEU A 245 -4.82 8.75 14.09
N LYS A 246 -5.52 9.33 15.09
CA LYS A 246 -4.91 10.13 16.14
C LYS A 246 -4.03 9.31 17.08
N GLU A 247 -4.46 8.09 17.43
CA GLU A 247 -3.64 7.15 18.21
C GLU A 247 -2.33 6.83 17.49
N LEU A 248 -2.41 6.50 16.20
CA LEU A 248 -1.24 6.20 15.37
C LEU A 248 -0.31 7.42 15.20
N GLN A 249 -0.87 8.62 14.99
CA GLN A 249 -0.10 9.87 14.96
C GLN A 249 0.62 10.12 16.30
N THR A 250 -0.07 9.91 17.42
CA THR A 250 0.51 10.09 18.76
C THR A 250 1.66 9.11 19.00
N ALA A 251 1.47 7.84 18.61
CA ALA A 251 2.51 6.81 18.70
C ALA A 251 3.74 7.16 17.82
N PHE A 252 3.49 7.66 16.60
CA PHE A 252 4.54 8.15 15.72
C PHE A 252 5.33 9.29 16.37
N HIS A 253 4.66 10.34 16.87
CA HIS A 253 5.36 11.45 17.49
C HIS A 253 6.12 11.04 18.76
N ALA A 254 5.57 10.13 19.57
CA ALA A 254 6.24 9.60 20.75
C ALA A 254 7.57 8.90 20.40
N SER A 255 7.63 8.15 19.30
CA SER A 255 8.86 7.46 18.88
C SER A 255 9.92 8.42 18.30
N TRP A 256 9.54 9.64 17.96
CA TRP A 256 10.42 10.68 17.43
C TRP A 256 11.04 11.57 18.50
N LEU A 257 10.52 11.54 19.73
CA LEU A 257 11.12 12.27 20.84
C LEU A 257 12.54 11.73 21.15
N PRO A 258 13.49 12.63 21.50
CA PRO A 258 14.79 12.19 21.96
C PRO A 258 14.60 11.34 23.22
N MET A 259 15.16 10.13 23.24
CA MET A 259 15.28 9.37 24.49
C MET A 259 16.08 10.24 25.45
N VAL A 260 15.45 10.70 26.53
CA VAL A 260 16.16 11.33 27.63
C VAL A 260 17.19 10.30 28.11
N PRO A 261 18.49 10.62 28.09
CA PRO A 261 19.47 9.73 28.70
C PRO A 261 19.06 9.52 30.16
N THR A 262 18.80 8.28 30.56
CA THR A 262 18.73 7.94 31.98
C THR A 262 20.01 8.48 32.63
N PRO A 263 19.91 9.23 33.74
CA PRO A 263 21.10 9.71 34.42
C PRO A 263 21.94 8.48 34.76
N VAL A 264 23.15 8.42 34.22
CA VAL A 264 24.15 7.52 34.78
C VAL A 264 24.41 8.07 36.16
N ASP A 265 23.98 7.36 37.20
CA ASP A 265 24.33 7.65 38.59
C ASP A 265 25.86 7.84 38.63
N HIS A 266 26.30 9.07 38.83
CA HIS A 266 27.68 9.41 39.14
C HIS A 266 27.74 9.67 40.64
N ASP A 267 27.63 8.59 41.41
CA ASP A 267 28.06 8.56 42.79
C ASP A 267 29.27 7.62 42.88
N ASP A 268 30.47 8.20 42.88
CA ASP A 268 31.54 7.90 43.84
C ASP A 268 32.73 8.88 43.69
N ILE A 269 32.60 10.01 44.41
CA ILE A 269 33.53 10.58 45.40
C ILE A 269 35.08 10.51 45.19
N ILE A 270 35.65 11.68 44.83
CA ILE A 270 36.73 12.50 45.49
C ILE A 270 38.23 12.04 45.54
N GLU A 271 39.08 12.90 44.91
CA GLU A 271 40.46 13.38 45.25
C GLU A 271 41.66 12.40 45.32
N ASP A 272 42.93 12.72 45.01
CA ASP A 272 43.68 13.92 44.59
C ASP A 272 45.09 13.43 44.11
N ALA A 273 45.79 14.21 43.29
CA ALA A 273 47.27 14.31 43.12
C ALA A 273 47.73 14.62 41.68
N LEU A 274 47.87 15.92 41.41
CA LEU A 274 49.05 16.63 40.85
C LEU A 274 49.94 15.99 39.74
N LEU A 275 49.94 16.73 38.61
CA LEU A 275 51.07 17.22 37.80
C LEU A 275 51.55 16.48 36.53
N ASP A 276 51.71 17.35 35.53
CA ASP A 276 52.64 17.37 34.39
C ASP A 276 52.30 16.61 33.08
N THR A 277 51.90 17.38 32.08
CA THR A 277 52.19 17.17 30.65
C THR A 277 53.70 17.34 30.40
N PRO A 278 54.35 16.65 29.43
CA PRO A 278 54.05 16.88 28.01
C PRO A 278 54.23 15.69 27.02
N GLN A 279 53.59 15.86 25.85
CA GLN A 279 53.83 15.27 24.52
C GLN A 279 54.93 14.21 24.34
N GLN A 280 54.58 13.04 23.77
CA GLN A 280 55.35 12.41 22.68
C GLN A 280 54.55 11.32 21.94
N GLY A 281 54.80 11.23 20.63
CA GLY A 281 53.93 10.66 19.61
C GLY A 281 53.74 9.14 19.59
N ALA A 282 52.60 8.75 19.02
CA ALA A 282 52.31 7.38 18.59
C ALA A 282 52.34 7.32 17.05
N ASN A 283 53.43 6.76 16.53
CA ASN A 283 53.48 6.16 15.20
C ASN A 283 53.11 4.68 15.39
N GLU A 284 51.88 4.27 15.05
CA GLU A 284 51.58 2.86 14.78
C GLU A 284 50.63 2.73 13.57
N SER A 285 51.24 2.42 12.42
CA SER A 285 50.79 1.44 11.42
C SER A 285 49.32 1.48 10.96
N SER A 286 49.06 2.29 9.93
CA SER A 286 47.97 2.05 8.98
C SER A 286 48.24 0.77 8.18
N ARG A 287 47.46 -0.29 8.41
CA ARG A 287 47.34 -1.43 7.49
C ARG A 287 46.06 -1.26 6.68
N VAL A 288 46.21 -0.74 5.48
CA VAL A 288 45.19 -0.80 4.43
C VAL A 288 45.02 -2.27 4.05
N ILE A 289 43.83 -2.83 4.30
CA ILE A 289 43.46 -4.17 3.84
C ILE A 289 43.06 -4.04 2.37
N ASP A 290 43.75 -4.75 1.49
CA ASP A 290 43.48 -4.80 0.05
C ASP A 290 42.11 -5.49 -0.20
N PRO A 291 41.16 -4.84 -0.91
CA PRO A 291 39.83 -5.39 -1.17
C PRO A 291 39.82 -6.68 -2.00
N TYR A 292 40.95 -7.10 -2.60
CA TYR A 292 41.03 -8.36 -3.34
C TYR A 292 41.35 -9.60 -2.48
N ASP A 293 41.78 -9.45 -1.23
CA ASP A 293 42.02 -10.59 -0.33
C ASP A 293 40.73 -11.13 0.32
N MET A 294 39.66 -10.34 0.41
CA MET A 294 38.36 -10.81 0.93
C MET A 294 37.64 -11.78 -0.02
N LEU A 295 37.93 -11.71 -1.33
CA LEU A 295 37.31 -12.58 -2.33
C LEU A 295 37.88 -14.01 -2.33
N ARG A 296 38.98 -14.25 -1.62
CA ARG A 296 39.54 -15.60 -1.43
C ARG A 296 38.84 -16.42 -0.34
N LEU A 297 37.95 -15.81 0.45
CA LEU A 297 37.15 -16.48 1.48
C LEU A 297 35.84 -17.07 0.96
N LEU A 298 35.47 -16.82 -0.30
CA LEU A 298 34.19 -17.24 -0.91
C LEU A 298 34.35 -18.33 -1.97
N ARG A 299 35.33 -19.25 -1.82
CA ARG A 299 35.37 -20.45 -2.67
C ARG A 299 34.70 -21.63 -1.97
N PRO A 300 33.87 -22.44 -2.66
CA PRO A 300 33.06 -23.47 -2.02
C PRO A 300 33.92 -24.64 -1.56
N LEU A 301 33.71 -25.11 -0.33
CA LEU A 301 34.05 -26.47 0.08
C LEU A 301 32.89 -27.39 -0.32
N ASP A 302 33.28 -28.56 -0.85
CA ASP A 302 32.52 -29.60 -1.54
C ASP A 302 31.14 -30.01 -0.93
N PRO A 303 30.22 -30.60 -1.74
CA PRO A 303 28.83 -30.86 -1.41
C PRO A 303 28.68 -32.24 -0.77
N ASN A 304 28.29 -32.31 0.50
CA ASN A 304 27.58 -33.46 1.07
C ASN A 304 27.08 -33.10 2.47
N GLY A 305 25.77 -33.09 2.67
CA GLY A 305 25.19 -33.06 4.01
C GLY A 305 23.94 -32.20 4.16
N TYR A 306 22.82 -32.65 3.59
CA TYR A 306 21.50 -32.30 4.11
C TYR A 306 21.36 -32.80 5.56
N VAL A 307 20.89 -31.97 6.49
CA VAL A 307 19.83 -32.37 7.45
C VAL A 307 18.91 -31.18 7.72
N CYS A 308 17.65 -31.38 7.33
CA CYS A 308 16.51 -30.52 7.61
C CYS A 308 16.19 -30.52 9.12
N ARG A 309 16.05 -29.35 9.75
CA ARG A 309 15.33 -29.21 11.03
C ARG A 309 14.44 -27.97 11.00
N LEU A 310 13.16 -28.22 11.27
CA LEU A 310 12.09 -27.26 11.44
C LEU A 310 12.50 -26.10 12.37
N ALA A 311 12.21 -24.88 11.93
CA ALA A 311 12.09 -23.72 12.80
C ALA A 311 10.78 -22.99 12.47
N SER A 312 9.84 -23.10 13.40
CA SER A 312 8.78 -22.15 13.76
C SER A 312 8.40 -21.08 12.72
N VAL A 313 7.20 -21.23 12.16
CA VAL A 313 6.45 -20.19 11.45
C VAL A 313 6.01 -19.13 12.47
N THR A 314 6.62 -17.95 12.41
CA THR A 314 6.04 -16.72 12.97
C THR A 314 5.07 -16.14 11.96
N HIS A 315 3.82 -15.97 12.38
CA HIS A 315 2.76 -15.29 11.62
C HIS A 315 3.20 -13.88 11.20
N SER A 316 3.23 -13.63 9.91
CA SER A 316 3.13 -12.29 9.30
C SER A 316 1.74 -12.16 8.68
N GLN A 317 1.00 -11.13 9.07
CA GLN A 317 -0.34 -10.78 8.57
C GLN A 317 -0.35 -10.54 7.04
N PRO A 318 -1.49 -10.77 6.35
CA PRO A 318 -1.60 -10.60 4.90
C PRO A 318 -1.63 -9.12 4.49
N SER A 319 -0.89 -8.79 3.44
CA SER A 319 -0.90 -7.49 2.74
C SER A 319 -1.99 -7.48 1.67
N ALA A 320 -2.72 -6.38 1.57
CA ALA A 320 -3.79 -6.15 0.61
C ALA A 320 -3.32 -6.31 -0.86
N TYR A 321 -4.09 -7.05 -1.66
CA TYR A 321 -3.99 -7.09 -3.13
C TYR A 321 -5.10 -6.21 -3.73
N THR A 322 -4.76 -5.40 -4.75
CA THR A 322 -5.71 -4.53 -5.45
C THR A 322 -5.91 -5.03 -6.90
N ILE A 323 -7.12 -4.95 -7.47
CA ILE A 323 -7.42 -5.47 -8.81
C ILE A 323 -7.68 -4.31 -9.81
N MET A 324 -6.80 -4.09 -10.80
CA MET A 324 -6.99 -3.06 -11.84
C MET A 324 -6.87 -3.63 -13.25
N LYS A 325 -7.99 -3.79 -13.97
CA LYS A 325 -8.11 -4.51 -15.26
C LYS A 325 -8.09 -3.61 -16.51
N ASN A 326 -7.42 -4.11 -17.56
CA ASN A 326 -7.55 -3.69 -18.97
C ASN A 326 -7.72 -4.94 -19.86
N LEU A 327 -8.42 -4.82 -20.99
CA LEU A 327 -8.64 -5.91 -21.97
C LEU A 327 -7.99 -5.52 -23.31
N ALA A 328 -7.21 -6.42 -23.89
CA ALA A 328 -6.65 -6.28 -25.24
C ALA A 328 -6.83 -7.60 -26.03
N ASP A 329 -7.15 -7.41 -27.31
CA ASP A 329 -7.69 -8.38 -28.26
C ASP A 329 -6.60 -9.35 -28.79
N THR A 330 -6.98 -10.58 -29.11
CA THR A 330 -6.22 -11.40 -30.06
C THR A 330 -7.19 -12.06 -31.02
N ARG A 331 -7.20 -11.56 -32.26
CA ARG A 331 -7.84 -12.24 -33.38
C ARG A 331 -7.12 -13.55 -33.67
N LEU A 332 -7.84 -14.66 -33.61
CA LEU A 332 -7.56 -15.82 -34.46
C LEU A 332 -8.74 -15.95 -35.43
N GLY A 333 -8.52 -15.44 -36.64
CA GLY A 333 -9.31 -15.81 -37.81
C GLY A 333 -8.81 -17.15 -38.39
N PRO A 334 -9.60 -17.77 -39.28
CA PRO A 334 -9.56 -19.19 -39.65
C PRO A 334 -8.25 -19.70 -40.25
#